data_AF-W1VJW3-F1
#
_entry.id   AF-W1VJW3-F1
#
_cell.length_a   1.000
_cell.length_b   1.000
_cell.length_c   1.000
_cell.angle_alpha   90.00
_cell.angle_beta   90.00
_cell.angle_gamma   90.00
#
_symmetry.space_group_name_H-M   'P 1'
#
loop_
_entity.id
_entity.type
_entity.pdbx_description
1 polymer ?
#
loop_
_entity_poly.entity_id
_entity_poly.type
_entity_poly.pdbx_seq_one_letter_code
_entity_poly.pdbx_strand_id
1 'polypeptide(L)'
;VTTVRVAPQAGSTEAASLDASLEHFSQCTGLSVVQVESDDVAASLKSDSTQADLAVLPEAGVLPELVDEGLVQPVPETVGANVELGWDRMWSEAGTVDGTLYAAPLTASLDSLVWYSPTAFSRLGYQVPQTWPELVALTSQVAQDHPDGSVT
;
A
#
# COMPACT_ATOMS: atom_id res chain seq x y z
N VAL A 1 12.51 -12.42 24.28
CA VAL A 1 12.45 -11.59 23.07
C VAL A 1 10.99 -11.21 22.90
N THR A 2 10.70 -9.91 22.83
CA THR A 2 9.34 -9.45 22.56
C THR A 2 9.11 -9.52 21.06
N THR A 3 8.03 -10.19 20.65
CA THR A 3 7.65 -10.32 19.24
C THR A 3 6.52 -9.35 18.93
N VAL A 4 6.65 -8.62 17.83
CA VAL A 4 5.62 -7.75 17.26
C VAL A 4 5.13 -8.38 15.96
N ARG A 5 3.83 -8.65 15.87
CA ARG A 5 3.17 -9.20 14.69
C ARG A 5 2.61 -8.06 13.84
N VAL A 6 3.10 -7.95 12.62
CA VAL A 6 2.64 -6.96 11.63
C VAL A 6 1.86 -7.71 10.58
N ALA A 7 0.67 -7.24 10.20
CA ALA A 7 -0.10 -7.84 9.11
C ALA A 7 -0.01 -7.00 7.83
N PRO A 8 0.92 -7.30 6.91
CA PRO A 8 0.91 -6.76 5.55
C PRO A 8 0.01 -7.59 4.62
N GLN A 9 -0.27 -7.05 3.43
CA GLN A 9 -0.92 -7.82 2.38
C GLN A 9 0.02 -8.90 1.82
N ALA A 10 -0.51 -10.10 1.62
CA ALA A 10 0.30 -11.29 1.33
C ALA A 10 1.00 -11.31 -0.05
N GLY A 11 2.15 -11.98 -0.13
CA GLY A 11 2.71 -12.52 -1.37
C GLY A 11 3.51 -11.57 -2.28
N SER A 12 3.90 -10.39 -1.80
CA SER A 12 4.65 -9.41 -2.61
C SER A 12 6.17 -9.51 -2.40
N THR A 13 6.96 -9.05 -3.38
CA THR A 13 8.40 -8.76 -3.19
C THR A 13 8.65 -7.71 -2.08
N GLU A 14 7.61 -7.02 -1.63
CA GLU A 14 7.68 -6.03 -0.56
C GLU A 14 7.78 -6.68 0.81
N ALA A 15 7.25 -7.89 1.02
CA ALA A 15 7.39 -8.62 2.29
C ALA A 15 8.88 -8.83 2.66
N ALA A 16 9.68 -9.33 1.71
CA ALA A 16 11.12 -9.48 1.91
C ALA A 16 11.85 -8.14 2.06
N SER A 17 11.38 -7.10 1.37
CA SER A 17 11.96 -5.74 1.48
C SER A 17 11.66 -5.11 2.84
N LEU A 18 10.47 -5.35 3.39
CA LEU A 18 10.07 -4.92 4.72
C LEU A 18 10.93 -5.62 5.79
N ASP A 19 11.10 -6.93 5.70
CA ASP A 19 11.98 -7.68 6.60
C ASP A 19 13.41 -7.12 6.60
N ALA A 20 13.97 -6.89 5.40
CA ALA A 20 15.30 -6.30 5.26
C ALA A 20 15.39 -4.90 5.87
N SER A 21 14.34 -4.07 5.72
CA SER A 21 14.31 -2.71 6.28
C SER A 21 14.27 -2.69 7.82
N LEU A 22 13.69 -3.73 8.43
CA LEU A 22 13.52 -3.85 9.88
C LEU A 22 14.66 -4.61 10.56
N GLU A 23 15.59 -5.17 9.79
CA GLU A 23 16.68 -5.98 10.33
C GLU A 23 17.55 -5.17 11.31
N HIS A 24 17.99 -3.97 10.90
CA HIS A 24 18.81 -3.12 11.76
C HIS A 24 18.05 -2.64 13.01
N PHE A 25 16.76 -2.32 12.87
CA PHE A 25 15.89 -1.98 13.99
C PHE A 25 15.80 -3.13 15.00
N SER A 26 15.62 -4.35 14.51
CA SER A 26 15.53 -5.56 15.34
C SER A 26 16.85 -5.83 16.06
N GLN A 27 17.98 -5.65 15.38
CA GLN A 27 19.32 -5.77 15.99
C GLN A 27 19.57 -4.74 17.10
N CYS A 28 19.16 -3.48 16.88
CA CYS A 28 19.37 -2.41 17.86
C CYS A 28 18.45 -2.50 19.08
N THR A 29 17.21 -2.98 18.90
CA THR A 29 16.18 -2.97 19.96
C THR A 29 16.02 -4.33 20.65
N GLY A 30 16.45 -5.42 20.01
CA GLY A 30 16.18 -6.79 20.46
C GLY A 30 14.72 -7.22 20.29
N LEU A 31 13.91 -6.45 19.58
CA LEU A 31 12.56 -6.82 19.17
C LEU A 31 12.63 -7.75 17.95
N SER A 32 11.71 -8.72 17.88
CA SER A 32 11.48 -9.51 16.68
C SER A 32 10.22 -9.02 15.99
N VAL A 33 10.28 -8.68 14.71
CA VAL A 33 9.09 -8.40 13.90
C VAL A 33 8.77 -9.63 13.07
N VAL A 34 7.50 -10.03 13.04
CA VAL A 34 7.03 -11.16 12.22
C VAL A 34 5.82 -10.71 11.41
N GLN A 35 5.76 -11.13 10.15
CA GLN A 35 4.66 -10.79 9.25
C GLN A 35 3.55 -11.86 9.36
N VAL A 36 2.30 -11.40 9.48
CA VAL A 36 1.08 -12.22 9.47
C VAL A 36 0.36 -11.91 8.17
N GLU A 37 0.62 -12.73 7.17
CA GLU A 37 0.11 -12.55 5.81
C GLU A 37 -1.42 -12.74 5.77
N SER A 38 -2.11 -11.80 5.13
CA SER A 38 -3.53 -11.95 4.76
C SER A 38 -3.78 -11.37 3.37
N ASP A 39 -4.65 -12.03 2.60
CA ASP A 39 -5.14 -11.47 1.33
C ASP A 39 -6.11 -10.28 1.56
N ASP A 40 -6.79 -10.29 2.72
CA ASP A 40 -7.67 -9.21 3.18
C ASP A 40 -7.40 -8.94 4.67
N VAL A 41 -6.66 -7.87 4.96
CA VAL A 41 -6.27 -7.51 6.32
C VAL A 41 -7.50 -7.12 7.15
N ALA A 42 -8.47 -6.39 6.57
CA ALA A 42 -9.64 -5.91 7.30
C ALA A 42 -10.55 -7.08 7.70
N ALA A 43 -10.87 -7.98 6.77
CA ALA A 43 -11.68 -9.17 7.07
C ALA A 43 -11.01 -10.06 8.11
N SER A 44 -9.68 -10.22 8.03
CA SER A 44 -8.91 -10.96 9.04
C SER A 44 -9.04 -10.33 10.42
N LEU A 45 -8.83 -9.02 10.58
CA LEU A 45 -8.97 -8.33 11.86
C LEU A 45 -10.38 -8.47 12.47
N LYS A 46 -11.42 -8.44 11.64
CA LYS A 46 -12.81 -8.66 12.09
C LYS A 46 -13.06 -10.08 12.59
N SER A 47 -12.38 -11.06 11.98
CA SER A 47 -12.47 -12.46 12.38
C SER A 47 -11.72 -12.75 13.68
N ASP A 48 -10.49 -12.23 13.80
CA ASP A 48 -9.65 -12.35 14.99
C ASP A 48 -8.68 -11.17 15.09
N SER A 49 -9.03 -10.14 15.85
CA SER A 49 -8.17 -8.97 16.02
C SER A 49 -6.90 -9.24 16.81
N THR A 50 -6.80 -10.38 17.51
CA THR A 50 -5.62 -10.73 18.31
C THR A 50 -4.47 -11.30 17.48
N GLN A 51 -4.70 -11.55 16.18
CA GLN A 51 -3.70 -12.13 15.29
C GLN A 51 -2.53 -11.18 14.97
N ALA A 52 -2.74 -9.86 15.05
CA ALA A 52 -1.76 -8.84 14.73
C ALA A 52 -1.67 -7.78 15.82
N ASP A 53 -0.46 -7.25 16.06
CA ASP A 53 -0.23 -6.13 16.96
C ASP A 53 -0.25 -4.80 16.20
N LEU A 54 0.11 -4.82 14.91
CA LEU A 54 -0.01 -3.72 13.95
C LEU A 54 -0.58 -4.25 12.63
N ALA A 55 -1.46 -3.47 11.98
CA ALA A 55 -2.02 -3.81 10.68
C ALA A 55 -1.65 -2.74 9.65
N VAL A 56 -1.25 -3.18 8.45
CA VAL A 56 -1.05 -2.29 7.31
C VAL A 56 -2.31 -2.34 6.47
N LEU A 57 -3.08 -1.25 6.48
CA LEU A 57 -4.30 -1.15 5.69
C LEU A 57 -3.93 -0.77 4.25
N PRO A 58 -4.48 -1.46 3.24
CA PRO A 58 -4.16 -1.17 1.83
C PRO A 58 -4.75 0.17 1.37
N GLU A 59 -5.83 0.62 2.01
CA GLU A 59 -6.47 1.90 1.72
C GLU A 59 -7.07 2.52 2.99
N ALA A 60 -7.15 3.85 3.04
CA ALA A 60 -7.68 4.57 4.20
C ALA A 60 -9.19 4.40 4.39
N GLY A 61 -9.92 4.05 3.32
CA GLY A 61 -11.39 3.97 3.31
C GLY A 61 -11.97 2.92 4.27
N VAL A 62 -11.20 1.90 4.65
CA VAL A 62 -11.64 0.85 5.59
C VAL A 62 -11.47 1.25 7.05
N LEU A 63 -10.68 2.29 7.35
CA LEU A 63 -10.33 2.66 8.72
C LEU A 63 -11.54 3.07 9.58
N PRO A 64 -12.50 3.89 9.10
CA PRO A 64 -13.65 4.29 9.92
C PRO A 64 -14.47 3.10 10.43
N GLU A 65 -14.69 2.10 9.58
CA GLU A 65 -15.45 0.91 9.96
C GLU A 65 -14.73 0.09 11.04
N LEU A 66 -13.40 -0.06 10.94
CA LEU A 66 -12.61 -0.76 11.96
C LEU A 66 -12.57 0.00 13.31
N VAL A 67 -12.63 1.34 13.27
CA VAL A 67 -12.76 2.18 14.48
C VAL A 67 -14.14 2.01 15.10
N ASP A 68 -15.21 2.05 14.31
CA ASP A 68 -16.59 1.85 14.78
C ASP A 68 -16.80 0.47 15.41
N GLU A 69 -16.15 -0.56 14.86
CA GLU A 69 -16.16 -1.92 15.41
C GLU A 69 -15.24 -2.10 16.64
N GLY A 70 -14.46 -1.08 17.02
CA GLY A 70 -13.58 -1.09 18.19
C GLY A 70 -12.33 -1.95 18.01
N LEU A 71 -11.91 -2.20 16.76
CA LEU A 71 -10.78 -3.07 16.42
C LEU A 71 -9.44 -2.32 16.36
N VAL A 72 -9.46 -0.99 16.34
CA VAL A 72 -8.26 -0.13 16.23
C VAL A 72 -8.21 0.83 17.41
N GLN A 73 -7.00 1.04 17.95
CA GLN A 73 -6.76 1.98 19.04
C GLN A 73 -6.20 3.30 18.51
N PRO A 74 -6.46 4.44 19.17
CA PRO A 74 -5.81 5.69 18.83
C PRO A 74 -4.28 5.54 18.88
N VAL A 75 -3.57 6.19 17.96
CA VAL A 75 -2.12 6.13 17.97
C VAL A 75 -1.57 6.84 19.22
N PRO A 76 -0.46 6.35 19.79
CA PRO A 76 0.21 7.07 20.88
C PRO A 76 0.63 8.48 20.46
N GLU A 77 0.66 9.42 21.42
CA GLU A 77 1.05 10.81 21.17
C GLU A 77 2.42 10.93 20.48
N THR A 78 3.38 10.07 20.85
CA THR A 78 4.70 10.04 20.22
C THR A 78 4.67 9.64 18.75
N VAL A 79 3.74 8.76 18.35
CA VAL A 79 3.51 8.40 16.95
C VAL A 79 2.83 9.55 16.23
N GLY A 80 1.82 10.18 16.84
CA GLY A 80 1.16 11.37 16.29
C GLY A 80 2.14 12.51 16.01
N ALA A 81 3.03 12.81 16.95
CA ALA A 81 4.08 13.81 16.79
C ALA A 81 5.02 13.48 15.61
N ASN A 82 5.38 12.20 15.42
CA ASN A 82 6.19 11.79 14.28
C ASN A 82 5.45 11.94 12.95
N VAL A 83 4.14 11.71 12.92
CA VAL A 83 3.32 11.97 11.73
C VAL A 83 3.32 13.46 11.39
N GLU A 84 3.06 14.32 12.38
CA GLU A 84 3.08 15.78 12.19
C GLU A 84 4.44 16.33 11.72
N LEU A 85 5.54 15.73 12.19
CA LEU A 85 6.90 16.14 11.81
C LEU A 85 7.31 15.61 10.44
N GLY A 86 6.86 14.41 10.07
CA GLY A 86 7.37 13.67 8.91
C GLY A 86 6.50 13.74 7.66
N TRP A 87 5.23 14.10 7.78
CA TRP A 87 4.26 14.00 6.69
C TRP A 87 3.48 15.29 6.50
N ASP A 88 3.09 15.56 5.24
CA ASP A 88 2.12 16.61 4.95
C ASP A 88 0.77 16.29 5.63
N ARG A 89 0.05 17.34 6.03
CA ARG A 89 -1.24 17.24 6.73
C ARG A 89 -2.26 16.38 5.99
N MET A 90 -2.26 16.37 4.65
CA MET A 90 -3.20 15.54 3.91
C MET A 90 -3.09 14.04 4.25
N TRP A 91 -1.91 13.58 4.65
CA TRP A 91 -1.67 12.18 4.99
C TRP A 91 -2.13 11.84 6.41
N SER A 92 -2.04 12.78 7.36
CA SER A 92 -2.59 12.56 8.70
C SER A 92 -4.12 12.55 8.70
N GLU A 93 -4.75 13.32 7.81
CA GLU A 93 -6.20 13.31 7.61
C GLU A 93 -6.71 11.94 7.15
N ALA A 94 -5.97 11.22 6.31
CA ALA A 94 -6.30 9.86 5.88
C ALA A 94 -6.30 8.83 7.03
N GLY A 95 -5.54 9.08 8.10
CA GLY A 95 -5.49 8.24 9.30
C GLY A 95 -6.41 8.71 10.43
N THR A 96 -7.19 9.77 10.23
CA THR A 96 -7.99 10.41 11.27
C THR A 96 -9.47 10.06 11.13
N VAL A 97 -10.10 9.62 12.22
CA VAL A 97 -11.53 9.35 12.30
C VAL A 97 -12.10 10.19 13.44
N ASP A 98 -13.14 10.98 13.16
CA ASP A 98 -13.79 11.88 14.13
C ASP A 98 -12.82 12.75 14.95
N GLY A 99 -11.77 13.24 14.28
CA GLY A 99 -10.76 14.13 14.88
C GLY A 99 -9.69 13.42 15.73
N THR A 100 -9.71 12.09 15.79
CA THR A 100 -8.69 11.28 16.48
C THR A 100 -7.84 10.51 15.46
N LEU A 101 -6.52 10.54 15.62
CA LEU A 101 -5.59 9.82 14.74
C LEU A 101 -5.51 8.34 15.15
N TYR A 102 -5.87 7.44 14.24
CA TYR A 102 -5.88 5.98 14.45
C TYR A 102 -4.84 5.25 13.61
N ALA A 103 -4.35 5.85 12.52
CA ALA A 103 -3.34 5.25 11.66
C ALA A 103 -2.25 6.26 11.28
N ALA A 104 -0.99 5.81 11.28
CA ALA A 104 0.13 6.57 10.75
C ALA A 104 0.32 6.24 9.25
N PRO A 105 0.66 7.21 8.39
CA PRO A 105 0.99 6.92 6.99
C PRO A 105 2.26 6.05 6.89
N LEU A 106 2.25 5.10 5.94
CA LEU A 106 3.38 4.21 5.68
C LEU A 106 3.92 4.38 4.25
N THR A 107 3.05 4.23 3.26
CA THR A 107 3.36 4.38 1.83
C THR A 107 2.28 5.18 1.12
N ALA A 108 2.60 5.67 -0.07
CA ALA A 108 1.67 6.32 -0.98
C ALA A 108 1.89 5.79 -2.40
N SER A 109 0.82 5.41 -3.08
CA SER A 109 0.83 4.95 -4.48
C SER A 109 0.04 5.91 -5.37
N LEU A 110 0.33 5.86 -6.67
CA LEU A 110 -0.43 6.56 -7.70
C LEU A 110 -1.06 5.52 -8.63
N ASP A 111 -2.39 5.39 -8.58
CA ASP A 111 -3.11 4.38 -9.36
C ASP A 111 -3.48 4.85 -10.77
N SER A 112 -3.18 6.11 -11.11
CA SER A 112 -3.50 6.73 -12.40
C SER A 112 -2.36 6.67 -13.42
N LEU A 113 -1.26 5.97 -13.11
CA LEU A 113 -0.11 5.84 -14.00
C LEU A 113 -0.35 4.81 -15.10
N VAL A 114 -0.01 5.16 -16.34
CA VAL A 114 0.00 4.24 -17.48
C VAL A 114 1.44 3.91 -17.84
N TRP A 115 1.83 2.64 -17.67
CA TRP A 115 3.17 2.16 -17.98
C TRP A 115 3.26 1.66 -19.42
N TYR A 116 4.31 2.05 -20.13
CA TYR A 116 4.58 1.59 -21.51
C TYR A 116 6.08 1.39 -21.74
N SER A 117 6.45 0.64 -22.77
CA SER A 117 7.84 0.44 -23.19
C SER A 117 8.24 1.47 -24.25
N PRO A 118 9.14 2.43 -23.96
CA PRO A 118 9.59 3.40 -24.96
C PRO A 118 10.25 2.75 -26.18
N THR A 119 10.98 1.65 -25.96
CA THR A 119 11.62 0.87 -27.03
C THR A 119 10.58 0.24 -27.96
N ALA A 120 9.53 -0.36 -27.40
CA ALA A 120 8.48 -0.96 -28.21
C ALA A 120 7.70 0.10 -29.00
N PHE A 121 7.36 1.22 -28.38
CA PHE A 121 6.69 2.34 -29.04
C PHE A 121 7.52 2.91 -30.19
N SER A 122 8.83 3.12 -29.96
CA SER A 122 9.73 3.61 -31.00
C SER A 122 9.87 2.64 -32.18
N ARG A 123 9.91 1.32 -31.92
CA ARG A 123 10.06 0.30 -32.96
C ARG A 123 8.79 0.12 -33.78
N LEU A 124 7.63 0.19 -33.12
CA LEU A 124 6.32 -0.04 -33.73
C LEU A 124 5.67 1.25 -34.27
N GLY A 125 6.29 2.41 -34.00
CA GLY A 125 5.83 3.71 -34.50
C GLY A 125 4.65 4.30 -33.72
N TYR A 126 4.37 3.82 -32.51
CA TYR A 126 3.33 4.36 -31.65
C TYR A 126 3.74 5.69 -31.01
N GLN A 127 2.77 6.57 -30.81
CA GLN A 127 2.91 7.82 -30.08
C GLN A 127 2.30 7.68 -28.68
N VAL A 128 2.86 8.40 -27.71
CA VAL A 128 2.32 8.42 -26.35
C VAL A 128 1.01 9.21 -26.35
N PRO A 129 -0.14 8.58 -26.01
CA PRO A 129 -1.43 9.25 -26.04
C PRO A 129 -1.47 10.34 -24.97
N GLN A 130 -2.04 11.50 -25.31
CA GLN A 130 -2.20 12.65 -24.41
C GLN A 130 -3.63 12.76 -23.86
N THR A 131 -4.56 12.01 -24.43
CA THR A 131 -5.98 12.04 -24.04
C THR A 131 -6.55 10.64 -23.89
N TRP A 132 -7.63 10.51 -23.13
CA TRP A 132 -8.34 9.24 -22.98
C TRP A 132 -8.82 8.64 -24.31
N PRO A 133 -9.43 9.41 -25.24
CA PRO A 133 -9.79 8.88 -26.55
C PRO A 133 -8.59 8.39 -27.36
N GLU A 134 -7.45 9.08 -27.30
CA GLU A 134 -6.21 8.63 -27.96
C GLU A 134 -5.68 7.33 -27.35
N LEU A 135 -5.74 7.19 -26.01
CA LEU A 135 -5.33 5.97 -25.34
C LEU A 135 -6.22 4.79 -25.78
N VAL A 136 -7.54 4.96 -25.79
CA VAL A 136 -8.50 3.92 -26.24
C VAL A 136 -8.29 3.55 -27.71
N ALA A 137 -8.05 4.55 -28.57
CA ALA A 137 -7.74 4.33 -29.98
C ALA A 137 -6.42 3.55 -30.15
N LEU A 138 -5.37 3.92 -29.40
CA LEU A 138 -4.09 3.23 -29.41
C LEU A 138 -4.22 1.80 -28.90
N THR A 139 -4.96 1.56 -27.81
CA THR A 139 -5.23 0.19 -27.31
C THR A 139 -5.90 -0.66 -28.39
N SER A 140 -6.87 -0.09 -29.11
CA SER A 140 -7.57 -0.77 -30.20
C SER A 140 -6.65 -1.06 -31.39
N GLN A 141 -5.73 -0.14 -31.70
CA GLN A 141 -4.71 -0.32 -32.73
C GLN A 141 -3.73 -1.43 -32.36
N VAL A 142 -3.17 -1.39 -31.15
CA VAL A 142 -2.23 -2.42 -30.65
C VAL A 142 -2.85 -3.81 -30.71
N ALA A 143 -4.13 -3.96 -30.32
CA ALA A 143 -4.83 -5.24 -30.40
C ALA A 143 -5.02 -5.75 -31.84
N GLN A 144 -5.18 -4.85 -32.82
CA GLN A 144 -5.28 -5.21 -34.24
C GLN A 144 -3.93 -5.55 -34.86
N ASP A 145 -2.88 -4.83 -34.49
CA ASP A 145 -1.51 -5.07 -34.95
C ASP A 145 -0.95 -6.38 -34.39
N HIS A 146 -1.39 -6.78 -33.19
CA HIS A 146 -0.93 -7.96 -32.45
C HIS A 146 -2.09 -8.89 -32.04
N PRO A 147 -2.81 -9.51 -33.00
CA PRO A 147 -4.01 -10.30 -32.71
C PRO A 147 -3.73 -11.59 -31.92
N ASP A 148 -2.47 -12.03 -31.84
CA ASP A 148 -1.99 -13.16 -31.04
C ASP A 148 -1.41 -12.73 -29.68
N GLY A 149 -1.40 -11.43 -29.38
CA GLY A 149 -0.85 -10.85 -28.16
C GLY A 149 0.68 -10.70 -28.14
N SER A 150 1.38 -10.97 -29.26
CA SER A 150 2.84 -10.90 -29.31
C SER A 150 3.34 -9.45 -29.48
N VAL A 151 3.67 -8.78 -28.38
CA VAL A 151 4.25 -7.43 -28.37
C VAL A 151 5.76 -7.45 -28.05
N THR A 152 6.52 -8.29 -28.77
CA THR A 152 7.99 -8.38 -28.60
C THR A 152 8.76 -7.39 -29.41
#